data_AF-A0A1W1C0X3-F1
#
_entry.id   AF-A0A1W1C0X3-F1
#
_cell.length_a   1.000
_cell.length_b   1.000
_cell.length_c   1.000
_cell.angle_alpha   90.00
_cell.angle_beta   90.00
_cell.angle_gamma   90.00
#
_symmetry.space_group_name_H-M   'P 1'
#
loop_
_entity.id
_entity.type
_entity.pdbx_description
1 polymer ?
#
loop_
_entity_poly.entity_id
_entity_poly.type
_entity_poly.pdbx_seq_one_letter_code
_entity_poly.pdbx_strand_id
1 'polypeptide(L)'
;MLNKDIADLRAEIEAFKNNNEFCNDGSCSSDEEVDLRDYPSYTEALYAKLVAPHVSGIYLSRWDIKNIADDAGDSMSIHPRKRMFELLMKFAVSQERMQLVLDSLEEHMREKMDIYQELADTFPHSAPIFEEKINKAENTIKLFPQIMKEYF
;
A
#
# COMPACT_ATOMS: atom_id res chain seq x y z
N MET A 1 3.91 -30.73 -33.68
CA MET A 1 4.65 -30.56 -32.40
C MET A 1 3.90 -29.69 -31.40
N LEU A 2 3.16 -28.64 -31.82
CA LEU A 2 2.43 -27.73 -30.90
C LEU A 2 1.27 -28.32 -30.05
N ASN A 3 0.69 -29.46 -30.45
CA ASN A 3 -0.49 -30.02 -29.76
C ASN A 3 -0.17 -30.81 -28.48
N LYS A 4 1.09 -31.24 -28.30
CA LYS A 4 1.52 -31.91 -27.06
C LYS A 4 1.64 -30.91 -25.92
N ASP A 5 2.18 -29.73 -26.19
CA ASP A 5 2.41 -28.69 -25.18
C ASP A 5 1.10 -28.17 -24.55
N ILE A 6 0.02 -28.04 -25.34
CA ILE A 6 -1.29 -27.61 -24.80
C ILE A 6 -1.96 -28.70 -23.95
N ALA A 7 -1.75 -29.97 -24.30
CA ALA A 7 -2.29 -31.09 -23.54
C ALA A 7 -1.57 -31.23 -22.19
N ASP A 8 -0.26 -31.04 -22.18
CA ASP A 8 0.56 -31.07 -20.97
C ASP A 8 0.21 -29.88 -20.05
N LEU A 9 0.05 -28.67 -20.60
CA LEU A 9 -0.42 -27.51 -19.83
C LEU A 9 -1.83 -27.70 -19.24
N ARG A 10 -2.74 -28.37 -19.96
CA ARG A 10 -4.07 -28.72 -19.43
C ARG A 10 -3.98 -29.72 -18.28
N ALA A 11 -3.11 -30.72 -18.41
CA ALA A 11 -2.90 -31.71 -17.35
C ALA A 11 -2.30 -31.07 -16.09
N GLU A 12 -1.38 -30.11 -16.25
CA GLU A 12 -0.81 -29.37 -15.12
C GLU A 12 -1.86 -28.47 -14.42
N ILE A 13 -2.73 -27.80 -15.17
CA ILE A 13 -3.81 -26.97 -14.61
C ILE A 13 -4.86 -27.83 -13.89
N GLU A 14 -5.19 -29.00 -14.42
CA GLU A 14 -6.12 -29.95 -13.77
C GLU A 14 -5.51 -30.59 -12.52
N ALA A 15 -4.22 -30.92 -12.54
CA ALA A 15 -3.49 -31.36 -11.35
C ALA A 15 -3.45 -30.28 -10.25
N PHE A 16 -3.34 -29.01 -10.65
CA PHE A 16 -3.40 -27.87 -9.72
C PHE A 16 -4.79 -27.69 -9.10
N LYS A 17 -5.87 -27.96 -9.85
CA LYS A 17 -7.24 -27.96 -9.31
C LYS A 17 -7.50 -29.11 -8.32
N ASN A 18 -6.86 -30.26 -8.53
CA ASN A 18 -7.06 -31.44 -7.69
C ASN A 18 -6.22 -31.42 -6.40
N ASN A 19 -5.16 -30.61 -6.34
CA ASN A 19 -4.35 -30.37 -5.13
C ASN A 19 -4.85 -29.18 -4.28
N ASN A 20 -6.06 -28.71 -4.56
CA ASN A 20 -6.66 -27.66 -3.77
C ASN A 20 -7.33 -28.24 -2.52
N GLU A 21 -6.63 -28.13 -1.40
CA GLU A 21 -7.18 -27.67 -0.12
C GLU A 21 -7.80 -26.26 -0.25
N PHE A 22 -8.60 -26.01 -1.29
CA PHE A 22 -9.55 -24.89 -1.32
C PHE A 22 -10.91 -25.47 -0.98
N CYS A 23 -11.38 -25.14 0.23
CA CYS A 23 -12.72 -25.41 0.74
C CYS A 23 -13.78 -25.27 -0.34
N ASN A 24 -14.22 -26.39 -0.92
CA ASN A 24 -15.23 -26.44 -1.97
C ASN A 24 -16.64 -26.70 -1.41
N ASP A 25 -16.81 -26.58 -0.09
CA ASP A 25 -18.06 -26.86 0.62
C ASP A 25 -18.54 -25.69 1.50
N GLY A 26 -17.84 -24.56 1.48
CA GLY A 26 -18.16 -23.42 2.36
C GLY A 26 -18.02 -23.72 3.86
N SER A 27 -17.32 -24.80 4.24
CA SER A 27 -17.06 -25.18 5.63
C SER A 27 -15.71 -24.70 6.15
N CYS A 28 -15.00 -23.85 5.40
CA CYS A 28 -13.93 -23.05 5.97
C CYS A 28 -14.55 -22.29 7.15
N SER A 29 -14.21 -22.73 8.37
CA SER A 29 -14.61 -22.14 9.62
C SER A 29 -14.33 -20.64 9.49
N SER A 30 -15.38 -19.83 9.38
CA SER A 30 -15.27 -18.44 9.79
C SER A 30 -15.19 -18.50 11.32
N ASP A 31 -14.03 -18.93 11.82
CA ASP A 31 -13.67 -18.83 13.21
C ASP A 31 -13.74 -17.35 13.53
N GLU A 32 -14.85 -16.98 14.16
CA GLU A 32 -15.02 -15.94 15.15
C GLU A 32 -14.36 -14.59 14.82
N GLU A 33 -15.18 -13.54 14.69
CA GLU A 33 -14.75 -12.14 14.80
C GLU A 33 -14.16 -11.89 16.20
N VAL A 34 -12.99 -12.42 16.46
CA VAL A 34 -12.06 -11.87 17.43
C VAL A 34 -11.40 -10.72 16.67
N ASP A 35 -11.61 -9.49 17.12
CA ASP A 35 -10.89 -8.30 16.64
C ASP A 35 -9.41 -8.43 17.06
N LEU A 36 -8.70 -9.41 16.51
CA LEU A 36 -7.27 -9.68 16.66
C LEU A 36 -6.51 -8.72 15.76
N ARG A 37 -6.67 -7.41 16.00
CA ARG A 37 -5.85 -6.41 15.29
C ARG A 37 -4.40 -6.70 15.62
N ASP A 38 -3.66 -7.14 14.60
CA ASP A 38 -2.24 -7.46 14.70
C ASP A 38 -1.35 -6.24 14.41
N TYR A 39 -1.92 -5.04 14.50
CA TYR A 39 -1.31 -3.76 14.14
C TYR A 39 -1.58 -2.67 15.18
N PRO A 40 -0.75 -1.61 15.25
CA PRO A 40 -0.88 -0.55 16.24
C PRO A 40 -2.22 0.21 16.17
N SER A 41 -2.72 0.70 17.31
CA SER A 41 -4.03 1.40 17.38
C SER A 41 -4.11 2.68 16.54
N TYR A 42 -2.99 3.36 16.31
CA TYR A 42 -2.91 4.56 15.47
C TYR A 42 -2.99 4.27 13.96
N THR A 43 -2.91 3.00 13.53
CA THR A 43 -2.87 2.60 12.11
C THR A 43 -4.05 3.14 11.31
N GLU A 44 -5.26 3.07 11.84
CA GLU A 44 -6.46 3.58 11.14
C GLU A 44 -6.42 5.10 10.96
N ALA A 45 -5.93 5.81 11.98
CA ALA A 45 -5.77 7.27 11.93
C ALA A 45 -4.71 7.67 10.90
N LEU A 46 -3.58 6.97 10.87
CA LEU A 46 -2.55 7.18 9.87
C LEU A 46 -3.04 6.82 8.46
N TYR A 47 -3.76 5.71 8.29
CA TYR A 47 -4.33 5.33 6.99
C TYR A 47 -5.26 6.42 6.45
N ALA A 48 -6.14 6.96 7.29
CA ALA A 48 -7.06 8.02 6.90
C ALA A 48 -6.35 9.33 6.51
N LYS A 49 -5.22 9.65 7.15
CA LYS A 49 -4.44 10.86 6.86
C LYS A 49 -3.48 10.71 5.67
N LEU A 50 -2.80 9.57 5.58
CA LEU A 50 -1.68 9.35 4.66
C LEU A 50 -2.10 8.67 3.35
N VAL A 51 -3.01 7.70 3.40
CA VAL A 51 -3.32 6.83 2.26
C VAL A 51 -4.58 7.27 1.51
N ALA A 52 -5.45 8.06 2.14
CA ALA A 52 -6.67 8.55 1.52
C ALA A 52 -6.36 9.70 0.53
N PRO A 53 -6.52 9.51 -0.80
CA PRO A 53 -6.01 10.47 -1.80
C PRO A 53 -6.72 11.84 -1.79
N HIS A 54 -7.93 11.89 -1.23
CA HIS A 54 -8.66 13.15 -1.08
C HIS A 54 -8.11 14.01 0.07
N VAL A 55 -7.43 13.37 1.03
CA VAL A 55 -6.75 14.00 2.17
C VAL A 55 -5.30 14.26 1.83
N SER A 56 -4.54 13.21 1.49
CA SER A 56 -3.10 13.29 1.29
C SER A 56 -2.69 13.91 -0.04
N GLY A 57 -3.62 14.07 -0.98
CA GLY A 57 -3.34 14.58 -2.32
C GLY A 57 -2.71 13.54 -3.26
N ILE A 58 -2.25 12.40 -2.75
CA ILE A 58 -1.54 11.39 -3.55
C ILE A 58 -2.23 10.04 -3.41
N TYR A 59 -2.38 9.35 -4.54
CA TYR A 59 -2.78 7.95 -4.54
C TYR A 59 -1.56 7.05 -4.37
N LEU A 60 -1.49 6.36 -3.24
CA LEU A 60 -0.56 5.27 -3.02
C LEU A 60 -1.19 3.97 -3.54
N SER A 61 -0.55 3.39 -4.55
CA SER A 61 -0.89 2.08 -5.07
C SER A 61 -0.33 0.97 -4.18
N ARG A 62 -0.73 -0.27 -4.46
CA ARG A 62 -0.15 -1.45 -3.80
C ARG A 62 1.34 -1.59 -4.05
N TRP A 63 1.81 -1.18 -5.23
CA TRP A 63 3.22 -1.21 -5.57
C TRP A 63 4.01 -0.15 -4.80
N ASP A 64 3.46 1.07 -4.67
CA ASP A 64 4.12 2.10 -3.87
C ASP A 64 4.27 1.65 -2.41
N ILE A 65 3.21 1.07 -1.80
CA ILE A 65 3.30 0.54 -0.41
C ILE A 65 4.32 -0.59 -0.30
N LYS A 66 4.42 -1.46 -1.32
CA LYS A 66 5.41 -2.53 -1.34
C LYS A 66 6.84 -1.97 -1.38
N ASN A 67 7.09 -1.00 -2.25
CA ASN A 67 8.40 -0.38 -2.39
C ASN A 67 8.80 0.34 -1.10
N ILE A 68 7.86 1.08 -0.49
CA ILE A 68 8.08 1.73 0.82
C ILE A 68 8.49 0.72 1.89
N ALA A 69 7.84 -0.44 1.91
CA ALA A 69 8.23 -1.52 2.82
C ALA A 69 9.65 -2.03 2.51
N ASP A 70 9.94 -2.34 1.24
CA ASP A 70 11.22 -2.89 0.82
C ASP A 70 12.37 -1.90 1.16
N ASP A 71 12.17 -0.60 0.95
CA ASP A 71 13.12 0.47 1.28
C ASP A 71 13.33 0.62 2.79
N ALA A 72 12.28 0.41 3.58
CA ALA A 72 12.35 0.36 5.04
C ALA A 72 12.95 -0.96 5.57
N GLY A 73 13.35 -1.89 4.68
CA GLY A 73 13.97 -3.17 5.03
C GLY A 73 12.98 -4.31 5.29
N ASP A 74 11.70 -4.13 4.95
CA ASP A 74 10.63 -5.10 5.11
C ASP A 74 10.10 -5.60 3.78
N SER A 75 10.17 -6.90 3.54
CA SER A 75 9.53 -7.47 2.35
C SER A 75 8.11 -7.93 2.66
N MET A 76 7.16 -7.55 1.80
CA MET A 76 5.78 -8.01 1.87
C MET A 76 5.24 -8.50 0.53
N SER A 77 4.34 -9.48 0.60
CA SER A 77 3.52 -9.92 -0.53
C SER A 77 2.44 -8.89 -0.86
N ILE A 78 2.02 -8.84 -2.13
CA ILE A 78 0.93 -7.96 -2.55
C ILE A 78 -0.40 -8.45 -1.96
N HIS A 79 -1.06 -7.57 -1.20
CA HIS A 79 -2.37 -7.78 -0.58
C HIS A 79 -3.33 -6.63 -0.94
N PRO A 80 -4.60 -6.64 -0.50
CA PRO A 80 -5.44 -5.45 -0.58
C PRO A 80 -4.76 -4.24 0.07
N ARG A 81 -4.92 -3.05 -0.53
CA ARG A 81 -4.17 -1.83 -0.15
C ARG A 81 -4.23 -1.52 1.35
N LYS A 82 -5.42 -1.62 1.96
CA LYS A 82 -5.58 -1.38 3.40
C LYS A 82 -4.76 -2.39 4.21
N ARG A 83 -4.85 -3.69 3.88
CA ARG A 83 -4.08 -4.74 4.54
C ARG A 83 -2.57 -4.54 4.38
N MET A 84 -2.10 -4.09 3.21
CA MET A 84 -0.68 -3.79 3.03
C MET A 84 -0.19 -2.67 3.95
N PHE A 85 -1.00 -1.63 4.13
CA PHE A 85 -0.68 -0.57 5.08
C PHE A 85 -0.68 -1.06 6.54
N GLU A 86 -1.65 -1.89 6.93
CA GLU A 86 -1.66 -2.52 8.25
C GLU A 86 -0.40 -3.36 8.50
N LEU A 87 0.02 -4.14 7.49
CA LEU A 87 1.26 -4.92 7.55
C LEU A 87 2.49 -4.02 7.66
N LEU A 88 2.55 -2.91 6.92
CA LEU A 88 3.62 -1.92 7.04
C LEU A 88 3.70 -1.36 8.46
N MET A 89 2.57 -0.98 9.05
CA MET A 89 2.53 -0.45 10.42
C MET A 89 2.87 -1.49 11.49
N LYS A 90 2.61 -2.77 11.22
CA LYS A 90 3.03 -3.87 12.10
C LYS A 90 4.56 -3.97 12.23
N PHE A 91 5.31 -3.57 11.20
CA PHE A 91 6.77 -3.55 11.25
C PHE A 91 7.34 -2.23 11.76
N ALA A 92 6.63 -1.12 11.56
CA ALA A 92 7.00 0.22 12.00
C ALA A 92 6.72 0.46 13.51
N VAL A 93 7.21 -0.41 14.40
CA VAL A 93 6.92 -0.38 15.85
C VAL A 93 7.96 0.36 16.70
N SER A 94 9.10 0.74 16.12
CA SER A 94 10.11 1.56 16.79
C SER A 94 10.27 2.91 16.09
N GLN A 95 10.80 3.90 16.80
CA GLN A 95 11.06 5.22 16.26
C GLN A 95 11.95 5.16 15.01
N GLU A 96 13.03 4.37 15.04
CA GLU A 96 13.93 4.19 13.90
C GLU A 96 13.21 3.61 12.69
N ARG A 97 12.39 2.56 12.88
CA ARG A 97 11.67 1.90 11.78
C ARG A 97 10.57 2.79 11.20
N MET A 98 9.84 3.50 12.06
CA MET A 98 8.84 4.46 11.58
C MET A 98 9.50 5.61 10.81
N GLN A 99 10.66 6.07 11.24
CA GLN A 99 11.40 7.10 10.50
C GLN A 99 11.74 6.62 9.08
N LEU A 100 12.26 5.40 8.92
CA LEU A 100 12.54 4.83 7.59
C LEU A 100 11.28 4.75 6.71
N VAL A 101 10.15 4.34 7.29
CA VAL A 101 8.87 4.29 6.57
C VAL A 101 8.40 5.69 6.14
N LEU A 102 8.51 6.68 7.02
CA LEU A 102 8.12 8.07 6.70
C LEU A 102 9.07 8.71 5.69
N ASP A 103 10.36 8.42 5.74
CA ASP A 103 11.36 8.92 4.79
C ASP A 103 11.10 8.37 3.38
N SER A 104 10.90 7.04 3.24
CA SER A 104 10.57 6.43 1.94
C SER A 104 9.19 6.88 1.45
N LEU A 105 8.21 7.04 2.35
CA LEU A 105 6.90 7.61 1.97
C LEU A 105 7.04 9.06 1.47
N GLU A 106 7.89 9.88 2.10
CA GLU A 106 8.14 11.25 1.67
C GLU A 106 8.74 11.28 0.25
N GLU A 107 9.76 10.46 0.00
CA GLU A 107 10.38 10.33 -1.32
C GLU A 107 9.34 9.97 -2.38
N HIS A 108 8.58 8.90 -2.15
CA HIS A 108 7.50 8.49 -3.06
C HIS A 108 6.45 9.59 -3.26
N MET A 109 6.10 10.35 -2.22
CA MET A 109 5.16 11.47 -2.36
C MET A 109 5.74 12.58 -3.24
N ARG A 110 7.02 12.91 -3.07
CA ARG A 110 7.71 13.93 -3.87
C ARG A 110 7.79 13.52 -5.35
N GLU A 111 8.11 12.27 -5.65
CA GLU A 111 8.11 11.76 -7.03
C GLU A 111 6.75 11.95 -7.73
N LYS A 112 5.64 11.65 -7.03
CA LYS A 112 4.29 11.86 -7.59
C LYS A 112 3.96 13.34 -7.75
N MET A 113 4.45 14.19 -6.85
CA MET A 113 4.30 15.64 -6.98
C MET A 113 5.01 16.17 -8.22
N ASP A 114 6.21 15.67 -8.52
CA ASP A 114 6.95 16.05 -9.72
C ASP A 114 6.17 15.69 -11.00
N ILE A 115 5.55 14.51 -11.03
CA ILE A 115 4.65 14.11 -12.12
C ILE A 115 3.44 15.07 -12.20
N TYR A 116 2.84 15.45 -11.07
CA TYR A 116 1.72 16.39 -11.07
C TYR A 116 2.13 17.78 -11.55
N GLN A 117 3.35 18.23 -11.22
CA GLN A 117 3.89 19.48 -11.71
C GLN A 117 4.11 19.44 -13.22
N GLU A 118 4.72 18.37 -13.74
CA GLU A 118 4.88 18.16 -15.19
C GLU A 118 3.54 18.19 -15.92
N LEU A 119 2.51 17.55 -15.35
CA LEU A 119 1.16 17.54 -15.91
C LEU A 119 0.50 18.93 -15.86
N ALA A 120 0.70 19.69 -14.79
CA ALA A 120 0.19 21.06 -14.67
C ALA A 120 0.82 21.98 -15.74
N ASP A 121 2.14 21.86 -15.93
CA ASP A 121 2.90 22.64 -16.90
C ASP A 121 2.53 22.27 -18.35
N THR A 122 2.35 20.97 -18.61
CA THR A 122 1.98 20.45 -19.93
C THR A 122 0.52 20.76 -20.30
N PHE A 123 -0.38 20.75 -19.30
CA PHE A 123 -1.82 20.95 -19.49
C PHE A 123 -2.35 22.08 -18.58
N PRO A 124 -2.12 23.37 -18.93
CA PRO A 124 -2.44 24.51 -18.07
C PRO A 124 -3.92 24.61 -17.64
N HIS A 125 -4.85 24.13 -18.47
CA HIS A 125 -6.27 24.11 -18.11
C HIS A 125 -6.61 23.13 -16.97
N SER A 126 -5.76 22.12 -16.75
CA SER A 126 -5.88 21.16 -15.66
C SER A 126 -4.97 21.48 -14.48
N ALA A 127 -4.09 22.48 -14.59
CA ALA A 127 -3.16 22.88 -13.54
C ALA A 127 -3.82 23.09 -12.16
N PRO A 128 -4.99 23.77 -12.04
CA PRO A 128 -5.61 23.95 -10.72
C PRO A 128 -5.94 22.65 -9.99
N ILE A 129 -6.22 21.57 -10.73
CA ILE A 129 -6.50 20.25 -10.15
C ILE A 129 -5.23 19.66 -9.55
N PHE A 130 -4.12 19.74 -10.28
CA PHE A 130 -2.83 19.19 -9.85
C PHE A 130 -2.20 20.03 -8.73
N GLU A 131 -2.32 21.35 -8.79
CA GLU A 131 -1.89 22.27 -7.72
C GLU A 131 -2.61 21.97 -6.40
N GLU A 132 -3.92 21.68 -6.43
CA GLU A 132 -4.66 21.26 -5.22
C GLU A 132 -4.08 19.96 -4.62
N LYS A 133 -3.71 18.99 -5.48
CA LYS A 133 -3.12 17.72 -5.06
C LYS A 133 -1.72 17.90 -4.47
N ILE A 134 -0.88 18.71 -5.13
CA ILE A 134 0.46 19.07 -4.65
C ILE A 134 0.37 19.75 -3.27
N ASN A 135 -0.53 20.72 -3.10
CA ASN A 135 -0.71 21.42 -1.83
C ASN A 135 -1.13 20.46 -0.70
N LYS A 136 -2.00 19.49 -0.98
CA LYS A 136 -2.40 18.45 -0.02
C LYS A 136 -1.24 17.51 0.34
N ALA A 137 -0.41 17.15 -0.63
CA ALA A 137 0.77 16.32 -0.43
C ALA A 137 1.80 17.03 0.48
N GLU A 138 2.12 18.28 0.19
CA GLU A 138 3.01 19.12 1.00
C GLU A 138 2.52 19.26 2.44
N ASN A 139 1.21 19.49 2.63
CA ASN A 139 0.64 19.58 3.98
C ASN A 139 0.70 18.24 4.72
N THR A 140 0.63 17.12 4.00
CA THR A 140 0.72 15.79 4.58
C THR A 140 2.13 15.44 5.01
N ILE A 141 3.15 15.75 4.19
CA ILE A 141 4.56 15.57 4.52
C ILE A 141 4.91 16.36 5.80
N LYS A 142 4.38 17.58 5.95
CA LYS A 142 4.57 18.40 7.16
C LYS A 142 4.02 17.76 8.44
N LEU A 143 3.16 16.74 8.35
CA LEU A 143 2.66 16.00 9.51
C LEU A 143 3.66 14.94 9.99
N PHE A 144 4.64 14.52 9.19
CA PHE A 144 5.51 13.39 9.53
C PHE A 144 6.28 13.61 10.84
N PRO A 145 6.89 14.78 11.11
CA PRO A 145 7.51 15.04 12.40
C PRO A 145 6.51 15.03 13.57
N GLN A 146 5.25 15.39 13.33
CA GLN A 146 4.20 15.35 14.36
C GLN A 146 3.78 13.92 14.66
N ILE A 147 3.64 13.07 13.64
CA ILE A 147 3.38 11.62 13.78
C ILE A 147 4.47 10.99 14.64
N MET A 148 5.74 11.30 14.36
CA MET A 148 6.86 10.83 15.17
C MET A 148 6.71 11.24 16.63
N LYS A 149 6.45 12.52 16.90
CA LYS A 149 6.30 13.04 18.26
C LYS A 149 5.07 12.49 19.01
N GLU A 150 3.99 12.19 18.32
CA GLU A 150 2.72 11.78 18.93
C GLU A 150 2.71 10.28 19.27
N TYR A 151 3.36 9.44 18.46
CA TYR A 151 3.26 7.99 18.56
C TYR A 151 4.58 7.29 18.93
N PHE A 152 5.73 7.99 18.95
CA PHE A 152 7.06 7.45 19.24
C PHE A 152 7.89 8.37 20.15
#